data_AF-A0A7X7B9B7-F1
#
_entry.id   AF-A0A7X7B9B7-F1
#
_cell.length_a   1.000
_cell.length_b   1.000
_cell.length_c   1.000
_cell.angle_alpha   90.00
_cell.angle_beta   90.00
_cell.angle_gamma   90.00
#
_symmetry.space_group_name_H-M   'P 1'
#
loop_
_entity.id
_entity.type
_entity.pdbx_description
1 polymer ?
#
loop_
_entity_poly.entity_id
_entity_poly.type
_entity_poly.pdbx_seq_one_letter_code
_entity_poly.pdbx_strand_id
1 'polypeptide(L)'
;AIVVAIMFGGAAWFRLSGAHFVWGSPVFYFLSPFLFFGMLIAELAALGATQGWSRRTRGLALAIAVLFALFAGNQVFVMPLSTDLPMLSYLILRRRFLSPRTAPWRTPEIWAGILMLALVVYIKVTFLPQPAEMIAGVLAGLLLFVLDRWWQQSTKEDELAQPPPGN
;
A
#
# COMPACT_ATOMS: atom_id res chain seq x y z
N ALA A 1 2.14 17.28 -3.92
CA ALA A 1 2.56 17.75 -2.58
C ALA A 1 2.67 16.59 -1.58
N ILE A 2 1.58 15.90 -1.21
CA ILE A 2 1.59 14.81 -0.21
C ILE A 2 2.59 13.69 -0.54
N VAL A 3 2.54 13.14 -1.76
CA VAL A 3 3.47 12.08 -2.19
C VAL A 3 4.92 12.51 -2.06
N VAL A 4 5.22 13.71 -2.57
CA VAL A 4 6.56 14.32 -2.54
C VAL A 4 7.02 14.53 -1.10
N ALA A 5 6.16 15.08 -0.24
CA ALA A 5 6.47 15.30 1.18
C ALA A 5 6.78 13.99 1.92
N ILE A 6 6.02 12.92 1.63
CA ILE A 6 6.24 11.60 2.25
C ILE A 6 7.51 10.95 1.70
N MET A 7 7.81 11.10 0.40
CA MET A 7 9.07 10.63 -0.17
C MET A 7 10.28 11.31 0.49
N PHE A 8 10.30 12.65 0.54
CA PHE A 8 11.42 13.39 1.12
C PHE A 8 11.50 13.24 2.64
N GLY A 9 10.37 13.24 3.34
CA GLY A 9 10.32 13.00 4.78
C GLY A 9 10.74 11.58 5.16
N GLY A 10 10.33 10.58 4.38
CA GLY A 10 10.77 9.19 4.52
C GLY A 10 12.27 9.03 4.26
N ALA A 11 12.78 9.65 3.19
CA ALA A 11 14.22 9.67 2.91
C ALA A 11 15.03 10.33 4.03
N ALA A 12 14.53 11.43 4.60
CA ALA A 12 15.15 12.11 5.73
C ALA A 12 15.12 11.24 7.00
N TRP A 13 13.98 10.60 7.31
CA TRP A 13 13.85 9.68 8.44
C TRP A 13 14.83 8.51 8.31
N PHE A 14 14.95 7.92 7.11
CA PHE A 14 15.87 6.81 6.85
C PHE A 14 17.33 7.21 7.05
N ARG A 15 17.69 8.43 6.64
CA ARG A 15 19.03 9.00 6.87
C ARG A 15 19.31 9.22 8.36
N LEU A 16 18.30 9.64 9.12
CA LEU A 16 18.44 9.96 10.55
C LEU A 16 18.38 8.74 11.46
N SER A 17 17.63 7.69 11.09
CA SER A 17 17.49 6.46 11.87
C SER A 17 18.74 5.57 11.81
N GLY A 18 19.74 5.92 10.99
CA GLY A 18 20.93 5.13 10.80
C GLY A 18 20.67 3.78 10.12
N ALA A 19 19.46 3.58 9.57
CA ALA A 19 19.12 2.39 8.81
C ALA A 19 20.15 2.22 7.68
N HIS A 20 20.96 1.18 7.79
CA HIS A 20 22.19 1.05 7.02
C HIS A 20 21.86 1.03 5.53
N PHE A 21 22.33 2.06 4.82
CA PHE A 21 22.56 1.95 3.39
C PHE A 21 23.51 0.77 3.21
N VAL A 22 22.99 -0.37 2.80
CA VAL A 22 23.83 -1.44 2.26
C VAL A 22 24.45 -0.85 1.00
N TRP A 23 25.70 -0.41 1.10
CA TRP A 23 26.45 0.14 -0.01
C TRP A 23 26.44 -0.88 -1.16
N GLY A 24 25.77 -0.54 -2.26
CA GLY A 24 25.49 -1.45 -3.38
C GLY A 24 24.00 -1.70 -3.65
N SER A 25 23.11 -1.42 -2.69
CA SER A 25 21.66 -1.47 -2.94
C SER A 25 21.20 -0.18 -3.64
N PRO A 26 20.51 -0.26 -4.80
CA PRO A 26 20.12 0.92 -5.57
C PRO A 26 19.21 1.82 -4.72
N VAL A 27 19.54 3.11 -4.64
CA VAL A 27 18.81 4.16 -3.88
C VAL A 27 17.28 4.10 -4.09
N PHE A 28 16.85 3.71 -5.28
CA PHE A 28 15.43 3.51 -5.61
C PHE A 28 14.71 2.50 -4.72
N TYR A 29 15.39 1.46 -4.24
CA TYR A 29 14.84 0.44 -3.34
C TYR A 29 14.43 1.01 -1.98
N PHE A 30 15.12 2.06 -1.52
CA PHE A 30 14.81 2.71 -0.25
C PHE A 30 13.71 3.77 -0.39
N LEU A 31 13.55 4.36 -1.59
CA LEU A 31 12.56 5.38 -1.86
C LEU A 31 11.20 4.81 -2.30
N SER A 32 11.19 3.60 -2.86
CA SER A 32 9.97 2.94 -3.34
C SER A 32 8.87 2.79 -2.29
N PRO A 33 9.12 2.32 -1.05
CA PRO A 33 8.04 2.17 -0.07
C PRO A 33 7.43 3.52 0.29
N PHE A 34 8.24 4.59 0.38
CA PHE A 34 7.75 5.93 0.70
C PHE A 34 6.94 6.57 -0.44
N LEU A 35 7.31 6.31 -1.70
CA LEU A 35 6.50 6.70 -2.86
C LEU A 35 5.09 6.06 -2.75
N PHE A 36 5.02 4.76 -2.49
CA PHE A 36 3.74 4.04 -2.43
C PHE A 36 2.92 4.40 -1.18
N PHE A 37 3.55 4.61 -0.03
CA PHE A 37 2.90 5.23 1.13
C PHE A 37 2.33 6.59 0.78
N GLY A 38 3.10 7.41 0.09
CA GLY A 38 2.70 8.73 -0.38
C GLY A 38 1.43 8.67 -1.23
N MET A 39 1.37 7.73 -2.18
CA MET A 39 0.20 7.52 -3.04
C MET A 39 -1.02 7.05 -2.24
N LEU A 40 -0.87 6.12 -1.30
CA LEU A 40 -1.97 5.64 -0.47
C LEU A 40 -2.52 6.73 0.46
N ILE A 41 -1.64 7.54 1.08
CA ILE A 41 -2.06 8.67 1.92
C ILE A 41 -2.75 9.75 1.07
N ALA A 42 -2.25 10.02 -0.14
CA ALA A 42 -2.91 10.95 -1.06
C ALA A 42 -4.30 10.45 -1.46
N GLU A 43 -4.47 9.14 -1.70
CA GLU A 43 -5.78 8.53 -1.93
C GLU A 43 -6.68 8.65 -0.70
N LEU A 44 -6.15 8.44 0.51
CA LEU A 44 -6.90 8.61 1.75
C LEU A 44 -7.39 10.05 1.92
N ALA A 45 -6.53 11.04 1.68
CA ALA A 45 -6.89 12.44 1.74
C ALA A 45 -7.96 12.80 0.69
N ALA A 46 -7.84 12.28 -0.54
CA ALA A 46 -8.83 12.49 -1.58
C ALA A 46 -10.19 11.85 -1.26
N LEU A 47 -10.20 10.63 -0.70
CA LEU A 47 -11.42 9.97 -0.22
C LEU A 47 -12.03 10.71 0.96
N GLY A 48 -11.21 11.18 1.90
CA GLY A 48 -11.66 12.00 3.03
C GLY A 48 -12.29 13.32 2.59
N ALA A 49 -11.71 13.98 1.59
CA ALA A 49 -12.25 15.23 1.05
C ALA A 49 -13.56 15.03 0.27
N THR A 50 -13.73 13.91 -0.43
CA THR A 50 -14.88 13.67 -1.31
C THR A 50 -16.04 12.94 -0.64
N GLN A 51 -15.76 12.02 0.29
CA GLN A 51 -16.73 11.13 0.93
C GLN A 51 -16.73 11.27 2.46
N GLY A 52 -15.93 12.18 3.02
CA GLY A 52 -15.75 12.31 4.46
C GLY A 52 -15.14 11.06 5.09
N TRP A 53 -15.42 10.86 6.38
CA TRP A 53 -14.94 9.71 7.15
C TRP A 53 -15.79 8.44 6.93
N SER A 54 -16.13 8.18 5.66
CA SER A 54 -16.88 6.99 5.24
C SER A 54 -16.14 5.69 5.58
N ARG A 55 -16.85 4.56 5.53
CA ARG A 55 -16.26 3.23 5.78
C ARG A 55 -15.11 2.90 4.82
N ARG A 56 -15.18 3.37 3.56
CA ARG A 56 -14.10 3.23 2.57
C ARG A 56 -12.84 3.99 2.96
N THR A 57 -13.02 5.23 3.43
CA THR A 57 -11.92 6.05 3.94
C THR A 57 -11.30 5.34 5.14
N ARG A 58 -12.11 4.85 6.11
CA ARG A 58 -11.62 4.15 7.32
C ARG A 58 -10.89 2.85 6.98
N GLY A 59 -11.42 2.07 6.03
CA GLY A 59 -10.78 0.84 5.54
C GLY A 59 -9.40 1.11 4.95
N LEU A 60 -9.25 2.17 4.15
CA LEU A 60 -7.94 2.59 3.63
C LEU A 60 -7.00 3.03 4.75
N ALA A 61 -7.48 3.83 5.70
CA ALA A 61 -6.64 4.28 6.81
C ALA A 61 -6.13 3.12 7.67
N LEU A 62 -6.99 2.12 7.93
CA LEU A 62 -6.61 0.90 8.61
C LEU A 62 -5.58 0.11 7.79
N ALA A 63 -5.79 -0.04 6.49
CA ALA A 63 -4.84 -0.74 5.62
C ALA A 63 -3.47 -0.03 5.59
N ILE A 64 -3.44 1.30 5.51
CA ILE A 64 -2.20 2.08 5.60
C ILE A 64 -1.53 1.87 6.96
N ALA A 65 -2.28 1.88 8.06
CA ALA A 65 -1.74 1.65 9.39
C ALA A 65 -1.12 0.24 9.53
N VAL A 66 -1.78 -0.78 8.98
CA VAL A 66 -1.25 -2.15 8.95
C VAL A 66 0.02 -2.24 8.10
N LEU A 67 0.03 -1.66 6.89
CA LEU A 67 1.22 -1.62 6.05
C LEU A 67 2.37 -0.88 6.74
N PHE A 68 2.09 0.22 7.44
CA PHE A 68 3.10 0.96 8.20
C PHE A 68 3.62 0.16 9.40
N ALA A 69 2.74 -0.55 10.10
CA ALA A 69 3.14 -1.45 11.18
C ALA A 69 4.01 -2.62 10.68
N LEU A 70 3.68 -3.20 9.51
CA LEU A 70 4.52 -4.23 8.87
C LEU A 70 5.87 -3.65 8.45
N PHE A 71 5.90 -2.45 7.88
CA PHE A 71 7.13 -1.75 7.50
C PHE A 71 8.02 -1.47 8.72
N ALA A 72 7.47 -0.82 9.75
CA ALA A 72 8.20 -0.50 10.98
C ALA A 72 8.61 -1.76 11.75
N GLY A 73 7.72 -2.76 11.84
CA GLY A 73 7.98 -4.05 12.46
C GLY A 73 9.12 -4.80 11.78
N ASN A 74 9.20 -4.73 10.45
CA ASN A 74 10.34 -5.30 9.74
C ASN A 74 11.66 -4.57 10.08
N GLN A 75 11.65 -3.23 10.15
CA GLN A 75 12.86 -2.46 10.50
C GLN A 75 13.34 -2.73 11.94
N VAL A 76 12.43 -2.95 12.88
CA VAL A 76 12.77 -3.15 14.31
C VAL A 76 13.07 -4.61 14.64
N PHE A 77 12.30 -5.56 14.10
CA PHE A 77 12.35 -6.96 14.47
C PHE A 77 12.98 -7.88 13.42
N VAL A 78 13.42 -7.33 12.27
CA VAL A 78 14.01 -8.09 11.15
C VAL A 78 13.07 -9.22 10.73
N MET A 79 11.82 -8.87 10.46
CA MET A 79 10.82 -9.85 10.02
C MET A 79 11.19 -10.37 8.62
N PRO A 80 10.98 -11.66 8.31
CA PRO A 80 11.22 -12.21 6.98
C PRO A 80 10.09 -11.82 6.01
N LEU A 81 9.83 -10.52 5.88
CA LEU A 81 8.79 -9.95 5.05
C LEU A 81 9.39 -8.82 4.22
N SER A 82 9.33 -8.94 2.90
CA SER A 82 9.67 -7.81 2.04
C SER A 82 8.78 -6.61 2.35
N THR A 83 9.35 -5.44 2.62
CA THR A 83 8.59 -4.21 2.93
C THR A 83 7.78 -3.70 1.74
N ASP A 84 8.34 -3.80 0.54
CA ASP A 84 7.77 -3.18 -0.67
C ASP A 84 6.63 -3.99 -1.26
N LEU A 85 6.71 -5.33 -1.14
CA LEU A 85 5.79 -6.24 -1.83
C LEU A 85 4.36 -6.19 -1.30
N PRO A 86 4.08 -6.16 0.03
CA PRO A 86 2.74 -5.98 0.55
C PRO A 86 2.12 -4.66 0.08
N MET A 87 2.91 -3.60 0.05
CA MET A 87 2.45 -2.27 -0.34
C MET A 87 2.11 -2.22 -1.83
N LEU A 88 3.00 -2.73 -2.66
CA LEU A 88 2.83 -2.78 -4.11
C LEU A 88 1.64 -3.65 -4.51
N SER A 89 1.57 -4.88 -3.97
CA SER A 89 0.46 -5.78 -4.31
C SER A 89 -0.87 -5.23 -3.84
N TYR A 90 -0.94 -4.66 -2.64
CA TYR A 90 -2.14 -3.99 -2.12
C TYR A 90 -2.55 -2.79 -3.00
N LEU A 91 -1.63 -1.90 -3.33
CA LEU A 91 -1.90 -0.71 -4.16
C LEU A 91 -2.45 -1.09 -5.54
N ILE A 92 -1.81 -2.06 -6.22
CA ILE A 92 -2.23 -2.55 -7.54
C ILE A 92 -3.67 -3.09 -7.48
N LEU A 93 -3.95 -3.96 -6.50
CA LEU A 93 -5.27 -4.56 -6.34
C LEU A 93 -6.33 -3.52 -5.98
N ARG A 94 -6.02 -2.62 -5.04
CA ARG A 94 -6.91 -1.52 -4.65
C ARG A 94 -7.24 -0.63 -5.84
N ARG A 95 -6.24 -0.20 -6.59
CA ARG A 95 -6.43 0.62 -7.80
C ARG A 95 -7.25 -0.09 -8.86
N ARG A 96 -7.07 -1.40 -9.02
CA ARG A 96 -7.82 -2.19 -10.00
C ARG A 96 -9.30 -2.33 -9.63
N PHE A 97 -9.60 -2.62 -8.36
CA PHE A 97 -10.92 -3.10 -7.95
C PHE A 97 -11.73 -2.15 -7.07
N LEU A 98 -11.09 -1.30 -6.27
CA LEU A 98 -11.75 -0.48 -5.24
C LEU A 98 -11.71 1.03 -5.53
N SER A 99 -10.76 1.51 -6.35
CA SER A 99 -10.71 2.92 -6.71
C SER A 99 -11.79 3.32 -7.74
N PRO A 100 -12.26 4.58 -7.73
CA PRO A 100 -13.28 5.07 -8.64
C PRO A 100 -12.95 4.78 -10.11
N ARG A 101 -13.90 4.19 -10.85
CA ARG A 101 -13.70 3.80 -12.26
C ARG A 101 -13.46 4.98 -13.21
N THR A 102 -13.79 6.20 -12.79
CA THR A 102 -13.75 7.42 -13.61
C THR A 102 -12.41 8.15 -13.59
N ALA A 103 -11.42 7.71 -12.82
CA ALA A 103 -10.12 8.38 -12.75
C ALA A 103 -9.25 8.02 -13.99
N PRO A 104 -8.88 8.98 -14.86
CA PRO A 104 -8.09 8.71 -16.07
C PRO A 104 -6.68 8.19 -15.77
N TRP A 105 -6.15 8.52 -14.58
CA TRP A 105 -4.80 8.15 -14.12
C TRP A 105 -4.70 6.71 -13.59
N ARG A 106 -5.83 6.00 -13.45
CA ARG A 106 -5.88 4.68 -12.82
C ARG A 106 -5.08 3.62 -13.58
N THR A 107 -5.19 3.59 -14.90
CA THR A 107 -4.51 2.58 -15.73
C THR A 107 -2.98 2.79 -15.76
N PRO A 108 -2.47 4.02 -15.98
CA PRO A 108 -1.04 4.30 -15.83
C PRO A 108 -0.48 3.91 -14.45
N GLU A 109 -1.19 4.21 -13.36
CA GLU A 109 -0.75 3.86 -12.00
C GLU A 109 -0.67 2.34 -11.78
N ILE A 110 -1.63 1.57 -12.32
CA ILE A 110 -1.60 0.10 -12.24
C ILE A 110 -0.38 -0.44 -13.00
N TRP A 111 -0.12 0.05 -14.23
CA TRP A 111 1.04 -0.38 -15.01
C TRP A 111 2.36 0.00 -14.36
N ALA A 112 2.46 1.22 -13.80
CA ALA A 112 3.62 1.65 -13.03
C ALA A 112 3.84 0.76 -11.80
N GLY A 113 2.77 0.41 -11.08
CA GLY A 113 2.81 -0.52 -9.97
C GLY A 113 3.28 -1.93 -10.38
N ILE A 114 2.75 -2.47 -11.48
CA ILE A 114 3.17 -3.78 -12.02
C ILE A 114 4.64 -3.75 -12.43
N LEU A 115 5.08 -2.70 -13.13
CA LEU A 115 6.48 -2.56 -13.56
C LEU A 115 7.42 -2.47 -12.35
N MET A 116 7.03 -1.73 -11.31
CA MET A 116 7.81 -1.67 -10.07
C MET A 116 7.79 -2.98 -9.29
N LEU A 117 6.66 -3.69 -9.23
CA LEU A 117 6.59 -5.02 -8.64
C LEU A 117 7.53 -5.98 -9.37
N ALA A 118 7.51 -6.00 -10.69
CA ALA A 118 8.41 -6.82 -11.50
C ALA A 118 9.88 -6.45 -11.28
N LEU A 119 10.20 -5.15 -11.19
CA LEU A 119 11.54 -4.67 -10.92
C LEU A 119 12.04 -5.07 -9.52
N VAL A 120 11.21 -4.91 -8.48
CA VAL A 120 11.53 -5.33 -7.11
C VAL A 120 11.72 -6.85 -7.04
N VAL A 121 10.85 -7.61 -7.70
CA VAL A 121 10.96 -9.07 -7.81
C VAL A 121 12.27 -9.46 -8.49
N TYR A 122 12.60 -8.84 -9.63
CA TYR A 122 13.85 -9.09 -10.34
C TYR A 122 15.07 -8.81 -9.46
N ILE A 123 15.13 -7.63 -8.84
CA ILE A 123 16.25 -7.24 -7.96
C ILE A 123 16.38 -8.24 -6.80
N LYS A 124 15.28 -8.63 -6.16
CA LYS A 124 15.32 -9.61 -5.06
C LYS A 124 15.77 -10.98 -5.53
N VAL A 125 15.25 -11.50 -6.64
CA VAL A 125 15.68 -12.80 -7.17
C VAL A 125 17.16 -12.80 -7.55
N THR A 126 17.66 -11.71 -8.16
CA THR A 126 19.04 -11.63 -8.65
C THR A 126 20.06 -11.35 -7.54
N PHE A 127 19.74 -10.47 -6.58
CA PHE A 127 20.71 -9.96 -5.60
C PHE A 127 20.44 -10.38 -4.16
N LEU A 128 19.21 -10.78 -3.81
CA LEU A 128 18.77 -11.08 -2.44
C LEU A 128 17.82 -12.31 -2.43
N PRO A 129 18.32 -13.52 -2.77
CA PRO A 129 17.48 -14.68 -3.09
C PRO A 129 16.76 -15.22 -1.85
N GLN A 130 15.65 -14.59 -1.49
CA GLN A 130 14.79 -14.91 -0.36
C GLN A 130 13.34 -15.12 -0.86
N PRO A 131 13.08 -16.21 -1.62
CA PRO A 131 11.78 -16.41 -2.27
C PRO A 131 10.62 -16.51 -1.28
N ALA A 132 10.87 -17.03 -0.07
CA ALA A 132 9.86 -17.11 0.99
C ALA A 132 9.37 -15.71 1.42
N GLU A 133 10.27 -14.76 1.63
CA GLU A 133 9.93 -13.38 2.00
C GLU A 133 9.17 -12.65 0.89
N MET A 134 9.48 -13.01 -0.35
CA MET A 134 8.79 -12.47 -1.52
C MET A 134 7.34 -12.92 -1.59
N ILE A 135 7.13 -14.24 -1.48
CA ILE A 135 5.79 -14.84 -1.47
C ILE A 135 5.00 -14.31 -0.27
N ALA A 136 5.59 -14.31 0.93
CA ALA A 136 4.96 -13.78 2.13
C ALA A 136 4.55 -12.32 1.98
N GLY A 137 5.42 -11.49 1.38
CA GLY A 137 5.13 -10.08 1.12
C GLY A 137 3.94 -9.90 0.16
N VAL A 138 3.91 -10.62 -0.95
CA VAL A 138 2.80 -10.56 -1.92
C VAL A 138 1.50 -11.05 -1.27
N LEU A 139 1.53 -12.16 -0.55
CA LEU A 139 0.37 -12.74 0.15
C LEU A 139 -0.17 -11.80 1.23
N ALA A 140 0.69 -11.09 1.97
CA ALA A 140 0.26 -10.12 2.97
C ALA A 140 -0.55 -8.97 2.34
N GLY A 141 -0.08 -8.41 1.21
CA GLY A 141 -0.84 -7.36 0.53
C GLY A 141 -2.12 -7.87 -0.14
N LEU A 142 -2.13 -9.11 -0.64
CA LEU A 142 -3.34 -9.76 -1.12
C LEU A 142 -4.36 -9.98 0.00
N LEU A 143 -3.93 -10.50 1.15
CA LEU A 143 -4.77 -10.72 2.32
C LEU A 143 -5.38 -9.40 2.79
N LEU A 144 -4.57 -8.35 2.86
CA LEU A 144 -5.05 -7.01 3.23
C LEU A 144 -6.10 -6.49 2.25
N PHE A 145 -5.92 -6.73 0.95
CA PHE A 145 -6.91 -6.40 -0.07
C PHE A 145 -8.21 -7.19 0.10
N VAL A 146 -8.13 -8.50 0.37
CA VAL A 146 -9.31 -9.34 0.61
C VAL A 146 -10.08 -8.85 1.83
N LEU A 147 -9.39 -8.51 2.92
CA LEU A 147 -9.99 -7.97 4.13
C LEU A 147 -10.67 -6.61 3.88
N ASP A 148 -10.00 -5.69 3.18
CA ASP A 148 -10.58 -4.38 2.81
C ASP A 148 -11.82 -4.55 1.93
N ARG A 149 -11.76 -5.46 0.95
CA ARG A 149 -12.91 -5.76 0.07
C ARG A 149 -14.07 -6.37 0.84
N TRP A 150 -13.81 -7.37 1.68
CA TRP A 150 -14.82 -8.03 2.51
C TRP A 150 -15.50 -7.03 3.45
N TRP A 151 -14.70 -6.17 4.09
CA TRP A 151 -15.18 -5.11 4.96
C TRP A 151 -16.12 -4.14 4.22
N GLN A 152 -15.80 -3.79 2.98
CA GLN A 152 -16.67 -2.94 2.15
C GLN A 152 -17.97 -3.64 1.71
N GLN A 153 -17.93 -4.95 1.47
CA GLN A 153 -19.10 -5.72 1.01
C GLN A 153 -20.14 -5.93 2.11
N SER A 154 -19.72 -6.29 3.34
CA SER A 154 -20.64 -6.53 4.47
C SER A 154 -21.64 -5.39 4.69
N THR A 155 -21.21 -4.14 4.51
CA THR A 155 -22.09 -2.95 4.67
C THR A 155 -23.22 -2.86 3.66
N LYS A 156 -23.01 -3.34 2.43
CA LYS A 156 -24.06 -3.24 1.39
C LYS A 156 -25.23 -4.15 1.72
N GLU A 157 -24.94 -5.29 2.34
CA GLU A 157 -25.97 -6.22 2.80
C GLU A 157 -26.73 -5.61 3.99
N ASP A 158 -26.05 -4.94 4.91
CA ASP A 158 -26.69 -4.21 6.02
C ASP A 158 -27.60 -3.06 5.54
N GLU A 159 -27.17 -2.27 4.55
CA GLU A 159 -27.97 -1.19 3.97
C GLU A 159 -29.20 -1.70 3.21
N LEU A 160 -29.09 -2.84 2.52
CA LEU A 160 -30.21 -3.48 1.81
C LEU A 160 -31.18 -4.19 2.76
N ALA A 161 -30.74 -4.59 3.94
CA ALA A 161 -31.54 -5.24 4.96
C ALA A 161 -32.38 -4.27 5.81
N GLN A 162 -32.09 -2.96 5.75
CA GLN A 162 -32.91 -1.96 6.44
C GLN A 162 -34.23 -1.75 5.69
N PRO A 163 -35.39 -1.89 6.36
CA PRO A 163 -36.66 -1.58 5.73
C PRO A 163 -36.66 -0.11 5.27
N PRO A 164 -37.31 0.21 4.13
CA PRO A 164 -37.34 1.58 3.63
C PRO A 164 -37.87 2.50 4.74
N PRO A 165 -37.26 3.69 4.92
CA PRO A 165 -37.74 4.64 5.93
C PRO A 165 -39.22 4.89 5.67
N GLY A 166 -40.05 4.63 6.68
CA GLY A 166 -41.50 4.72 6.57
C GLY A 166 -41.90 6.11 6.08
N ASN A 167 -42.62 6.15 4.96
CA ASN A 167 -43.30 7.35 4.45
C ASN A 167 -44.53 7.68 5.29
#